data_AF-A0A2I1HHX0-F1
#
_entry.id   AF-A0A2I1HHX0-F1
#
_cell.length_a   1.000
_cell.length_b   1.000
_cell.length_c   1.000
_cell.angle_alpha   90.00
_cell.angle_beta   90.00
_cell.angle_gamma   90.00
#
_symmetry.space_group_name_H-M   'P 1'
#
loop_
_entity.id
_entity.type
_entity.pdbx_description
1 polymer ?
#
loop_
_entity_poly.entity_id
_entity_poly.type
_entity_poly.pdbx_seq_one_letter_code
_entity_poly.pdbx_strand_id
1 'polypeptide(L)'
;MGNNNSTFKRKNKKIVLEKNETMDLEVGKDLKYYLPNNYEDIDRIHMFHFFQRYIYQGNFSSPIEERLMQEKCKVLDIGCGPGTWLLDLANKYEKSLFYGLDNNSIFPNEIKPSNLNFIKADMFDGLPFPDNEFDFVHQGTMAFIIKADQWDFIISEMIRYNFIINM
;
A
#
# COMPACT_ATOMS: atom_id res chain seq x y z
N MET A 1 -61.43 5.76 -28.99
CA MET A 1 -62.10 6.10 -27.73
C MET A 1 -61.78 5.03 -26.70
N GLY A 2 -61.39 5.42 -25.48
CA GLY A 2 -61.38 4.53 -24.30
C GLY A 2 -60.02 4.04 -23.82
N ASN A 3 -59.25 4.94 -23.20
CA ASN A 3 -58.04 4.71 -22.41
C ASN A 3 -58.36 3.95 -21.10
N ASN A 4 -57.42 3.14 -20.57
CA ASN A 4 -57.36 2.78 -19.14
C ASN A 4 -55.92 2.43 -18.73
N ASN A 5 -55.25 3.43 -18.16
CA ASN A 5 -53.98 3.39 -17.45
C ASN A 5 -54.06 2.54 -16.16
N SER A 6 -53.05 1.73 -15.87
CA SER A 6 -52.71 1.36 -14.49
C SER A 6 -51.20 1.19 -14.28
N THR A 7 -50.58 2.31 -13.92
CA THR A 7 -49.24 2.45 -13.34
C THR A 7 -49.05 1.59 -12.08
N PHE A 8 -48.10 0.65 -12.11
CA PHE A 8 -47.64 -0.09 -10.93
C PHE A 8 -46.76 0.81 -10.05
N LYS A 9 -47.34 1.36 -8.98
CA LYS A 9 -46.61 2.09 -7.92
C LYS A 9 -45.90 1.09 -7.00
N ARG A 10 -44.56 1.09 -7.03
CA ARG A 10 -43.71 0.32 -6.09
C ARG A 10 -43.75 1.01 -4.72
N LYS A 11 -44.33 0.35 -3.70
CA LYS A 11 -44.39 0.85 -2.32
C LYS A 11 -43.01 0.75 -1.66
N ASN A 12 -42.43 1.89 -1.28
CA ASN A 12 -41.21 1.96 -0.47
C ASN A 12 -41.52 1.53 0.97
N LYS A 13 -40.83 0.50 1.45
CA LYS A 13 -40.86 0.02 2.83
C LYS A 13 -39.83 0.83 3.63
N LYS A 14 -40.31 1.68 4.54
CA LYS A 14 -39.47 2.39 5.52
C LYS A 14 -38.91 1.36 6.51
N ILE A 15 -37.60 1.14 6.48
CA ILE A 15 -36.86 0.50 7.58
C ILE A 15 -36.12 1.64 8.27
N VAL A 16 -36.48 1.89 9.52
CA VAL A 16 -35.77 2.80 10.42
C VAL A 16 -34.74 1.94 11.14
N LEU A 17 -33.46 2.25 10.97
CA LEU A 17 -32.36 1.74 11.79
C LEU A 17 -31.59 2.97 12.29
N GLU A 18 -31.29 2.95 13.59
CA GLU A 18 -30.88 4.07 14.42
C GLU A 18 -29.44 4.55 14.13
N LYS A 19 -29.22 5.84 14.43
CA LYS A 19 -27.95 6.61 14.57
C LYS A 19 -26.81 5.79 15.23
N ASN A 20 -25.50 6.02 15.04
CA ASN A 20 -24.66 7.05 14.42
C ASN A 20 -23.22 6.49 14.44
N GLU A 21 -22.47 6.64 13.36
CA GLU A 21 -21.04 7.00 13.38
C GLU A 21 -20.66 7.33 11.93
N THR A 22 -20.92 8.58 11.54
CA THR A 22 -20.39 9.12 10.29
C THR A 22 -18.90 9.32 10.48
N MET A 23 -18.11 8.35 10.02
CA MET A 23 -16.71 8.59 9.70
C MET A 23 -16.71 9.51 8.48
N ASP A 24 -16.16 10.71 8.65
CA ASP A 24 -16.05 11.71 7.59
C ASP A 24 -15.12 11.17 6.48
N LEU A 25 -15.69 10.38 5.57
CA LEU A 25 -15.11 10.18 4.26
C LEU A 25 -15.27 11.52 3.54
N GLU A 26 -14.18 12.27 3.41
CA GLU A 26 -14.11 13.41 2.50
C GLU A 26 -14.43 12.93 1.09
N VAL A 27 -15.71 12.97 0.73
CA VAL A 27 -16.19 12.80 -0.64
C VAL A 27 -15.77 14.05 -1.41
N GLY A 28 -14.53 14.05 -1.92
CA GLY A 28 -13.98 15.24 -2.57
C GLY A 28 -12.62 15.12 -3.27
N LYS A 29 -12.02 13.93 -3.37
CA LYS A 29 -10.87 13.66 -4.23
C LYS A 29 -11.06 12.33 -4.93
N ASP A 30 -10.95 12.31 -6.26
CA ASP A 30 -10.80 11.04 -7.00
C ASP A 30 -9.60 10.31 -6.40
N LEU A 31 -9.85 9.16 -5.77
CA LEU A 31 -8.79 8.31 -5.26
C LEU A 31 -7.89 7.94 -6.44
N LYS A 32 -6.62 8.36 -6.38
CA LYS A 32 -5.63 8.04 -7.40
C LYS A 32 -5.39 6.52 -7.49
N TYR A 33 -5.71 5.78 -6.42
CA TYR A 33 -5.52 4.33 -6.27
C TYR A 33 -6.39 3.76 -5.12
N TYR A 34 -6.63 2.43 -5.10
CA TYR A 34 -7.37 1.73 -4.03
C TYR A 34 -6.60 1.77 -2.71
N LEU A 35 -7.28 2.11 -1.62
CA LEU A 35 -6.75 2.03 -0.26
C LEU A 35 -7.48 0.91 0.51
N PRO A 36 -6.77 -0.02 1.14
CA PRO A 36 -7.38 -1.00 2.03
C PRO A 36 -8.06 -0.27 3.20
N ASN A 37 -9.33 -0.57 3.46
CA ASN A 37 -10.15 0.21 4.41
C ASN A 37 -10.77 -0.64 5.53
N ASN A 38 -10.54 -1.95 5.54
CA ASN A 38 -11.05 -2.87 6.57
C ASN A 38 -10.03 -3.98 6.91
N TYR A 39 -10.34 -4.78 7.93
CA TYR A 39 -9.48 -5.88 8.38
C TYR A 39 -9.33 -6.98 7.32
N GLU A 40 -10.38 -7.26 6.55
CA GLU A 40 -10.36 -8.28 5.50
C GLU A 40 -9.38 -7.92 4.37
N ASP A 41 -9.27 -6.64 4.03
CA ASP A 41 -8.31 -6.13 3.04
C ASP A 41 -6.88 -6.25 3.55
N ILE A 42 -6.66 -5.94 4.83
CA ILE A 42 -5.35 -6.08 5.48
C ILE A 42 -4.93 -7.56 5.48
N ASP A 43 -5.84 -8.47 5.84
CA ASP A 43 -5.58 -9.92 5.83
C ASP A 43 -5.22 -10.42 4.42
N ARG A 44 -5.89 -9.91 3.37
CA ARG A 44 -5.56 -10.23 1.98
C ARG A 44 -4.15 -9.77 1.61
N ILE A 45 -3.74 -8.58 2.05
CA ILE A 45 -2.40 -8.05 1.80
C ILE A 45 -1.35 -8.92 2.52
N HIS A 46 -1.60 -9.29 3.78
CA HIS A 46 -0.74 -10.22 4.52
C HIS A 46 -0.60 -11.56 3.79
N MET A 47 -1.72 -12.16 3.39
CA MET A 47 -1.73 -13.41 2.64
C MET A 47 -0.94 -13.28 1.35
N PHE A 48 -1.12 -12.19 0.60
CA PHE A 48 -0.45 -11.97 -0.67
C PHE A 48 1.08 -11.96 -0.52
N HIS A 49 1.62 -11.25 0.49
CA HIS A 49 3.05 -11.28 0.82
C HIS A 49 3.55 -12.70 1.09
N PHE A 50 2.84 -13.47 1.93
CA PHE A 50 3.26 -14.85 2.24
C PHE A 50 3.18 -15.79 1.03
N PHE A 51 2.19 -15.61 0.14
CA PHE A 51 2.10 -16.34 -1.11
C PHE A 51 3.26 -16.02 -2.05
N GLN A 52 3.59 -14.75 -2.24
CA GLN A 52 4.75 -14.35 -3.06
C GLN A 52 6.03 -14.92 -2.49
N ARG A 53 6.24 -14.78 -1.18
CA ARG A 53 7.41 -15.34 -0.50
C ARG A 53 7.53 -16.86 -0.69
N TYR A 54 6.39 -17.58 -0.66
CA TYR A 54 6.37 -19.01 -0.92
C TYR A 54 6.70 -19.34 -2.39
N ILE A 55 6.13 -18.62 -3.36
CA ILE A 55 6.40 -18.89 -4.78
C ILE A 55 7.87 -18.63 -5.12
N TYR A 56 8.40 -17.49 -4.67
CA TYR A 56 9.78 -17.07 -4.95
C TYR A 56 10.82 -17.66 -4.00
N GLN A 57 10.38 -18.35 -2.96
CA GLN A 57 11.23 -18.88 -1.90
C GLN A 57 12.12 -17.80 -1.26
N GLY A 58 11.63 -16.56 -1.20
CA GLY A 58 12.39 -15.39 -0.76
C GLY A 58 11.54 -14.11 -0.76
N ASN A 59 12.03 -13.06 -0.10
CA ASN A 59 11.34 -11.76 -0.02
C ASN A 59 11.68 -10.83 -1.18
N PHE A 60 12.73 -11.12 -1.93
CA PHE A 60 13.21 -10.34 -3.05
C PHE A 60 14.09 -11.22 -3.95
N SER A 61 14.15 -10.92 -5.25
CA SER A 61 15.04 -11.58 -6.20
C SER A 61 16.27 -10.74 -6.56
N SER A 62 16.32 -9.49 -6.10
CA SER A 62 17.47 -8.59 -6.31
C SER A 62 18.71 -9.09 -5.54
N PRO A 63 19.93 -8.95 -6.09
CA PRO A 63 21.17 -9.37 -5.43
C PRO A 63 21.61 -8.40 -4.31
N ILE A 64 20.68 -8.00 -3.44
CA ILE A 64 20.92 -7.02 -2.36
C ILE A 64 21.25 -7.67 -1.02
N GLU A 65 21.15 -9.00 -0.91
CA GLU A 65 21.24 -9.67 0.39
C GLU A 65 22.59 -9.39 1.08
N GLU A 66 23.69 -9.36 0.34
CA GLU A 66 24.99 -9.00 0.90
C GLU A 66 24.98 -7.58 1.48
N ARG A 67 24.36 -6.61 0.79
CA ARG A 67 24.23 -5.23 1.27
C ARG A 67 23.34 -5.15 2.52
N LEU A 68 22.25 -5.92 2.57
CA LEU A 68 21.37 -5.98 3.73
C LEU A 68 22.06 -6.58 4.98
N MET A 69 23.04 -7.46 4.79
CA MET A 69 23.86 -8.02 5.86
C MET A 69 24.98 -7.06 6.34
N GLN A 70 25.33 -6.07 5.53
CA GLN A 70 26.30 -5.02 5.87
C GLN A 70 25.66 -3.97 6.78
N GLU A 71 26.49 -3.16 7.44
CA GLU A 71 25.99 -2.07 8.28
C GLU A 71 25.42 -0.92 7.44
N LYS A 72 24.26 -0.41 7.87
CA LYS A 72 23.64 0.84 7.40
C LYS A 72 23.07 0.83 5.97
N CYS A 73 22.80 -0.32 5.37
CA CYS A 73 21.99 -0.35 4.13
C CYS A 73 20.59 0.23 4.41
N LYS A 74 20.16 1.19 3.59
CA LYS A 74 18.85 1.85 3.73
C LYS A 74 17.87 1.35 2.68
N VAL A 75 16.72 0.87 3.15
CA VAL A 75 15.66 0.31 2.32
C VAL A 75 14.37 1.12 2.45
N LEU A 76 13.76 1.49 1.33
CA LEU A 76 12.44 2.13 1.26
C LEU A 76 11.42 1.19 0.63
N ASP A 77 10.23 1.08 1.21
CA ASP A 77 9.05 0.47 0.59
C ASP A 77 7.96 1.54 0.38
N ILE A 78 7.60 1.79 -0.87
CA ILE A 78 6.60 2.80 -1.27
C ILE A 78 5.23 2.14 -1.40
N GLY A 79 4.24 2.69 -0.70
CA GLY A 79 2.93 2.08 -0.54
C GLY A 79 3.01 0.81 0.31
N CYS A 80 3.69 0.90 1.45
CA CYS A 80 3.99 -0.27 2.28
C CYS A 80 2.74 -0.92 2.90
N GLY A 81 1.59 -0.24 2.88
CA GLY A 81 0.35 -0.69 3.50
C GLY A 81 0.57 -1.09 4.97
N PRO A 82 0.21 -2.31 5.39
CA PRO A 82 0.43 -2.77 6.76
C PRO A 82 1.90 -3.06 7.09
N GLY A 83 2.81 -2.94 6.11
CA GLY A 83 4.26 -3.04 6.32
C GLY A 83 4.79 -4.47 6.51
N THR A 84 4.04 -5.49 6.11
CA THR A 84 4.38 -6.91 6.37
C THR A 84 5.74 -7.30 5.80
N TRP A 85 6.02 -6.88 4.57
CA TRP A 85 7.29 -7.14 3.92
C TRP A 85 8.47 -6.49 4.68
N LEU A 86 8.29 -5.25 5.11
CA LEU A 86 9.27 -4.53 5.92
C LEU A 86 9.47 -5.16 7.30
N LEU A 87 8.40 -5.63 7.96
CA LEU A 87 8.49 -6.31 9.25
C LEU A 87 9.31 -7.61 9.12
N ASP A 88 9.07 -8.41 8.08
CA ASP A 88 9.85 -9.63 7.82
C ASP A 88 11.35 -9.31 7.61
N LEU A 89 11.65 -8.27 6.84
CA LEU A 89 13.03 -7.90 6.55
C LEU A 89 13.74 -7.25 7.74
N ALA A 90 13.08 -6.33 8.45
CA ALA A 90 13.65 -5.63 9.58
C ALA A 90 14.03 -6.59 10.73
N ASN A 91 13.23 -7.64 10.94
CA ASN A 91 13.56 -8.72 11.87
C ASN A 91 14.72 -9.60 11.39
N LYS A 92 14.88 -9.83 10.08
CA LYS A 92 15.97 -10.66 9.53
C LYS A 92 17.30 -9.91 9.44
N TYR A 93 17.27 -8.63 9.10
CA TYR A 93 18.45 -7.82 8.77
C TYR A 93 18.61 -6.65 9.76
N GLU A 94 18.92 -6.96 11.01
CA GLU A 94 18.97 -6.00 12.13
C GLU A 94 19.96 -4.83 11.94
N LYS A 95 20.96 -5.00 11.07
CA LYS A 95 22.00 -3.98 10.76
C LYS A 95 21.60 -2.97 9.70
N SER A 96 20.50 -3.24 8.99
CA SER A 96 19.93 -2.37 7.96
C SER A 96 18.83 -1.49 8.52
N LEU A 97 18.57 -0.36 7.86
CA LEU A 97 17.52 0.58 8.20
C LEU A 97 16.38 0.50 7.19
N PHE A 98 15.16 0.37 7.67
CA PHE A 98 13.97 0.16 6.88
C PHE A 98 13.00 1.32 7.02
N TYR A 99 12.39 1.72 5.91
CA TYR A 99 11.46 2.83 5.83
C TYR A 99 10.24 2.41 5.02
N GLY A 100 9.06 2.57 5.60
CA GLY A 100 7.79 2.37 4.90
C GLY A 100 7.08 3.69 4.71
N LEU A 101 6.65 3.96 3.48
CA LEU A 101 5.86 5.14 3.16
C LEU A 101 4.48 4.71 2.67
N ASP A 102 3.42 5.23 3.29
CA ASP A 102 2.05 5.03 2.80
C ASP A 102 1.16 6.22 3.18
N ASN A 103 0.15 6.51 2.36
CA ASN A 103 -0.84 7.54 2.68
C ASN A 103 -1.83 7.04 3.75
N ASN A 104 -2.05 5.74 3.83
CA ASN A 104 -2.88 5.11 4.83
C ASN A 104 -2.04 4.63 6.02
N SER A 105 -2.42 5.03 7.24
CA SER A 105 -1.68 4.72 8.47
C SER A 105 -2.09 3.37 9.08
N ILE A 106 -2.17 2.32 8.25
CA ILE A 106 -2.54 0.96 8.66
C ILE A 106 -1.35 0.11 9.13
N PHE A 107 -0.13 0.62 9.00
CA PHE A 107 1.09 0.00 9.54
C PHE A 107 1.17 0.10 11.08
N PRO A 108 1.90 -0.82 11.75
CA PRO A 108 2.03 -0.78 13.20
C PRO A 108 2.96 0.34 13.67
N ASN A 109 2.47 1.21 14.55
CA ASN A 109 3.27 2.32 15.10
C ASN A 109 3.98 1.98 16.41
N GLU A 110 3.40 1.11 17.24
CA GLU A 110 3.87 0.84 18.61
C GLU A 110 4.79 -0.37 18.70
N ILE A 111 4.40 -1.49 18.08
CA ILE A 111 5.12 -2.77 18.17
C ILE A 111 5.79 -3.03 16.82
N LYS A 112 7.06 -2.65 16.71
CA LYS A 112 7.90 -2.88 15.52
C LYS A 112 9.39 -2.92 15.88
N PRO A 113 10.24 -3.50 15.03
CA PRO A 113 11.70 -3.43 15.16
C PRO A 113 12.19 -1.97 15.24
N SER A 114 13.26 -1.73 16.01
CA SER A 114 13.82 -0.39 16.21
C SER A 114 14.48 0.18 14.95
N ASN A 115 14.88 -0.68 14.01
CA ASN A 115 15.45 -0.32 12.72
C ASN A 115 14.41 -0.07 11.62
N LEU A 116 13.11 -0.07 11.96
CA LEU A 116 12.00 0.14 11.02
C LEU A 116 11.25 1.44 11.34
N ASN A 117 11.07 2.31 10.34
CA ASN A 117 10.35 3.58 10.47
C ASN A 117 9.21 3.66 9.46
N PHE A 118 8.03 4.10 9.89
CA PHE A 118 6.89 4.34 9.00
C PHE A 118 6.60 5.83 8.89
N ILE A 119 6.26 6.27 7.68
CA ILE A 119 6.05 7.67 7.33
C ILE A 119 4.72 7.76 6.59
N LYS A 120 3.81 8.59 7.12
CA LYS A 120 2.56 8.90 6.43
C LYS A 120 2.81 9.98 5.39
N ALA A 121 2.73 9.65 4.11
CA ALA A 121 2.85 10.61 3.02
C ALA A 121 2.15 10.09 1.75
N ASP A 122 1.63 11.00 0.94
CA ASP A 122 1.13 10.69 -0.40
C ASP A 122 2.31 10.72 -1.39
N MET A 123 2.64 9.56 -1.98
CA MET A 123 3.72 9.45 -2.97
C MET A 123 3.52 10.36 -4.20
N PHE A 124 2.28 10.73 -4.51
CA PHE A 124 1.97 11.61 -5.64
C PHE A 124 2.26 13.09 -5.37
N ASP A 125 2.54 13.46 -4.11
CA ASP A 125 3.00 14.80 -3.74
C ASP A 125 4.53 14.89 -3.70
N GLY A 126 5.22 13.79 -4.07
CA GLY A 126 6.67 13.63 -4.01
C GLY A 126 7.15 12.92 -2.75
N LEU A 127 8.27 12.21 -2.86
CA LEU A 127 8.85 11.48 -1.73
C LEU A 127 9.56 12.47 -0.78
N PRO A 128 9.34 12.39 0.55
CA PRO A 128 9.90 13.33 1.53
C PRO A 128 11.34 12.98 1.91
N PHE A 129 12.18 12.64 0.94
CA PHE A 129 13.56 12.20 1.16
C PHE A 129 14.54 12.92 0.23
N PRO A 130 15.80 13.11 0.66
CA PRO A 130 16.86 13.57 -0.23
C PRO A 130 17.12 12.60 -1.39
N ASP A 131 17.68 13.13 -2.48
CA ASP A 131 18.15 12.29 -3.58
C ASP A 131 19.26 11.34 -3.12
N ASN A 132 19.24 10.10 -3.64
CA ASN A 132 20.21 9.04 -3.32
C ASN A 132 20.28 8.64 -1.83
N GLU A 133 19.17 8.80 -1.10
CA GLU A 133 19.08 8.45 0.33
C GLU A 133 19.05 6.92 0.57
N PHE A 134 18.52 6.14 -0.37
CA PHE A 134 18.28 4.70 -0.22
C PHE A 134 19.16 3.84 -1.13
N ASP A 135 19.66 2.73 -0.59
CA ASP A 135 20.39 1.70 -1.34
C ASP A 135 19.44 0.78 -2.11
N PHE A 136 18.22 0.60 -1.60
CA PHE A 136 17.20 -0.23 -2.22
C PHE A 136 15.82 0.38 -2.05
N VAL A 137 15.08 0.47 -3.14
CA VAL A 137 13.68 0.90 -3.13
C VAL A 137 12.82 -0.23 -3.67
N HIS A 138 11.78 -0.54 -2.92
CA HIS A 138 10.79 -1.58 -3.20
C HIS A 138 9.40 -0.95 -3.34
N GLN A 139 8.57 -1.58 -4.15
CA GLN A 139 7.17 -1.24 -4.39
C GLN A 139 6.51 -2.54 -4.84
N GLY A 140 5.93 -3.28 -3.90
CA GLY A 140 5.40 -4.63 -4.16
C GLY A 140 3.88 -4.68 -4.29
N THR A 141 3.15 -4.06 -3.36
CA THR A 141 1.70 -4.29 -3.19
C THR A 141 0.82 -3.51 -4.17
N MET A 142 1.37 -2.50 -4.87
CA MET A 142 0.57 -1.58 -5.70
C MET A 142 0.29 -2.10 -7.12
N ALA A 143 0.88 -3.23 -7.54
CA ALA A 143 0.75 -3.73 -8.92
C ALA A 143 -0.69 -4.11 -9.32
N PHE A 144 -1.59 -4.33 -8.35
CA PHE A 144 -3.00 -4.69 -8.59
C PHE A 144 -3.97 -3.52 -8.46
N ILE A 145 -3.45 -2.32 -8.21
CA ILE A 145 -4.24 -1.18 -7.75
C ILE A 145 -4.11 0.04 -8.69
N ILE A 146 -3.04 0.09 -9.48
CA ILE A 146 -2.75 1.16 -10.44
C ILE A 146 -3.53 0.92 -11.74
N LYS A 147 -4.25 1.93 -12.23
CA LYS A 147 -4.93 1.85 -13.53
C LYS A 147 -3.88 1.80 -14.65
N ALA A 148 -4.20 1.12 -15.75
CA ALA A 148 -3.27 0.91 -16.86
C ALA A 148 -2.62 2.22 -17.38
N ASP A 149 -3.34 3.34 -17.33
CA ASP A 149 -2.92 4.66 -17.81
C ASP A 149 -1.99 5.44 -16.86
N GLN A 150 -1.80 4.96 -15.62
CA GLN A 150 -0.96 5.61 -14.61
C GLN A 150 0.46 5.03 -14.53
N TRP A 151 0.71 3.88 -15.18
CA TRP A 151 1.98 3.15 -15.09
C TRP A 151 3.17 3.93 -15.66
N ASP A 152 2.99 4.69 -16.75
CA ASP A 152 4.08 5.45 -17.38
C ASP A 152 4.68 6.50 -16.44
N PHE A 153 3.84 7.20 -15.66
CA PHE A 153 4.28 8.17 -14.67
C PHE A 153 5.03 7.50 -13.50
N ILE A 154 4.45 6.42 -12.97
CA ILE A 154 5.01 5.71 -11.82
C ILE A 154 6.37 5.10 -12.16
N ILE A 155 6.50 4.46 -13.33
CA ILE A 155 7.77 3.90 -13.81
C ILE A 155 8.81 5.02 -14.01
N SER A 156 8.40 6.19 -14.51
CA SER A 156 9.31 7.32 -14.70
C SER A 156 9.89 7.82 -13.37
N GLU A 157 9.06 7.92 -12.33
CA GLU A 157 9.50 8.30 -10.98
C GLU A 157 10.39 7.23 -10.34
N MET A 158 10.06 5.94 -10.54
CA MET A 158 10.89 4.84 -10.05
C MET A 158 12.28 4.85 -10.69
N ILE A 159 12.37 4.94 -12.02
CA ILE A 159 13.66 4.97 -12.75
C ILE A 159 14.54 6.15 -12.31
N ARG A 160 13.93 7.31 -12.01
CA ARG A 160 14.63 8.49 -11.48
C ARG A 160 15.41 8.20 -10.19
N TYR A 161 14.99 7.20 -9.41
CA TYR A 161 15.61 6.78 -8.16
C TYR A 161 16.34 5.42 -8.24
N ASN A 162 16.76 4.99 -9.44
CA ASN A 162 17.56 3.78 -9.68
C ASN A 162 16.86 2.47 -9.25
N PHE A 163 15.62 2.29 -9.72
CA PHE A 163 14.73 1.18 -9.35
C PHE A 163 14.97 -0.10 -10.18
N ILE A 164 14.99 -1.26 -9.50
CA ILE A 164 14.93 -2.60 -10.12
C ILE A 164 13.52 -3.14 -9.89
N ILE A 165 12.72 -3.24 -10.96
CA ILE A 165 11.40 -3.89 -10.93
C ILE A 165 11.62 -5.39 -10.70
N ASN A 166 11.01 -5.96 -9.64
CA ASN A 166 10.77 -7.40 -9.56
C ASN A 166 9.26 -7.62 -9.43
N MET A 167 8.71 -8.38 -10.38
CA MET A 167 7.42 -9.06 -10.21
C MET A 167 7.62 -10.32 -9.37
#